data_AF-A0A1V9ZRZ5-F1
#
_entry.id   AF-A0A1V9ZRZ5-F1
#
_cell.length_a   1.000
_cell.length_b   1.000
_cell.length_c   1.000
_cell.angle_alpha   90.00
_cell.angle_beta   90.00
_cell.angle_gamma   90.00
#
_symmetry.space_group_name_H-M   'P 1'
#
loop_
_entity.id
_entity.type
_entity.pdbx_description
1 polymer ?
#
loop_
_entity_poly.entity_id
_entity_poly.type
_entity_poly.pdbx_seq_one_letter_code
_entity_poly.pdbx_strand_id
1 'polypeptide(L)'
;MGWKALYFRKDFEGEQAERIRLAEGLVPDNVASSLAQRKRWAKGNFQILLMNKKKNYFDPKWQLPTCNLPPKPTKHAFMRKVFYINSTIYPIGSICAVLFYYVTLYFLFTGYAPIYLGGLRLLYGLVPKLLIQGMLSAVSNRTVENNDVVRSQEAWFAYAFTHTAAVLETFWWKLTGKEPTWFVTGSSSRGSMTELPNVIMFFAHVTGCIWAIIRFFVTYNSLQTSHGASLLVASLMMGIFIATKLGPSVRMSIQEYFGWSYHSLTDKGNFFGQSMIAFGLIFITLWVYIEKPTSNPF
;
A
#
# COMPACT_ATOMS: atom_id res chain seq x y z
N MET A 1 9.16 30.91 -2.66
CA MET A 1 7.96 30.26 -2.08
C MET A 1 6.80 31.22 -2.29
N GLY A 2 5.66 30.70 -2.78
CA GLY A 2 4.59 31.49 -3.37
C GLY A 2 3.59 32.10 -2.39
N TRP A 3 2.49 32.60 -2.97
CA TRP A 3 1.33 33.23 -2.35
C TRP A 3 0.64 32.35 -1.28
N LYS A 4 -0.25 32.94 -0.48
CA LYS A 4 -1.18 32.14 0.36
C LYS A 4 -2.27 31.56 -0.55
N ALA A 5 -2.51 30.26 -0.43
CA ALA A 5 -3.65 29.61 -1.05
C ALA A 5 -4.73 29.38 0.01
N LEU A 6 -5.99 29.44 -0.40
CA LEU A 6 -7.15 29.12 0.43
C LEU A 6 -7.74 27.80 -0.07
N TYR A 7 -8.10 26.92 0.86
CA TYR A 7 -8.77 25.65 0.57
C TYR A 7 -10.21 25.76 1.06
N PHE A 8 -11.15 25.85 0.12
CA PHE A 8 -12.58 25.99 0.42
C PHE A 8 -13.27 24.63 0.34
N ARG A 9 -14.04 24.29 1.38
CA ARG A 9 -14.72 22.98 1.56
C ARG A 9 -16.20 23.19 1.83
N LYS A 10 -16.94 23.59 0.80
CA LYS A 10 -18.39 23.84 0.88
C LYS A 10 -19.23 22.55 1.01
N ASP A 11 -18.60 21.40 0.85
CA ASP A 11 -19.18 20.07 1.04
C ASP A 11 -19.27 19.65 2.52
N PHE A 12 -18.60 20.36 3.44
CA PHE A 12 -18.65 20.09 4.88
C PHE A 12 -19.18 21.27 5.71
N GLU A 13 -19.40 22.42 5.08
CA GLU A 13 -19.90 23.64 5.73
C GLU A 13 -21.43 23.74 5.55
N GLY A 14 -22.15 24.10 6.61
CA GLY A 14 -23.60 24.32 6.58
C GLY A 14 -24.47 23.07 6.80
N GLU A 15 -25.79 23.27 6.75
CA GLU A 15 -26.77 22.20 6.79
C GLU A 15 -26.61 21.27 5.59
N GLN A 16 -26.98 19.99 5.73
CA GLN A 16 -26.75 18.99 4.69
C GLN A 16 -27.39 19.38 3.34
N ALA A 17 -28.49 20.13 3.36
CA ALA A 17 -29.20 20.63 2.18
C ALA A 17 -28.43 21.73 1.41
N GLU A 18 -27.51 22.44 2.07
CA GLU A 18 -26.76 23.56 1.49
C GLU A 18 -25.36 23.15 0.99
N ARG A 19 -24.95 21.92 1.28
CA ARG A 19 -23.64 21.38 0.91
C ARG A 19 -23.57 21.18 -0.59
N ILE A 20 -22.59 21.82 -1.22
CA ILE A 20 -22.34 21.68 -2.65
C ILE A 20 -20.90 21.29 -2.92
N ARG A 21 -20.72 20.44 -3.93
CA ARG A 21 -19.40 20.15 -4.51
C ARG A 21 -19.11 21.20 -5.58
N LEU A 22 -18.02 21.94 -5.40
CA LEU A 22 -17.63 23.01 -6.32
C LEU A 22 -17.09 22.48 -7.66
N ALA A 23 -16.65 21.22 -7.70
CA ALA A 23 -16.20 20.55 -8.90
C ALA A 23 -16.48 19.05 -8.78
N GLU A 24 -16.93 18.45 -9.88
CA GLU A 24 -17.07 17.01 -10.04
C GLU A 24 -16.33 16.59 -11.31
N GLY A 25 -15.70 15.42 -11.28
CA GLY A 25 -14.85 14.96 -12.37
C GLY A 25 -14.85 13.45 -12.47
N LEU A 26 -14.46 12.96 -13.64
CA LEU A 26 -14.35 11.54 -13.92
C LEU A 26 -13.14 10.94 -13.20
N VAL A 27 -13.32 9.73 -12.67
CA VAL A 27 -12.25 8.90 -12.09
C VAL A 27 -11.86 7.81 -13.08
N PRO A 28 -10.66 7.22 -12.98
CA PRO A 28 -10.28 6.10 -13.85
C PRO A 28 -11.25 4.93 -13.73
N ASP A 29 -11.75 4.42 -14.86
CA ASP A 29 -12.75 3.35 -14.91
C ASP A 29 -12.18 1.93 -14.72
N ASN A 30 -10.85 1.79 -14.72
CA ASN A 30 -10.16 0.51 -14.56
C ASN A 30 -8.85 0.64 -13.77
N VAL A 31 -8.36 -0.50 -13.26
CA VAL A 31 -7.16 -0.60 -12.42
C VAL A 31 -5.94 -0.13 -13.19
N ALA A 32 -5.74 -0.59 -14.43
CA ALA A 32 -4.62 -0.17 -15.27
C ALA A 32 -4.51 1.37 -15.42
N SER A 33 -5.64 2.04 -15.67
CA SER A 33 -5.72 3.49 -15.83
C SER A 33 -5.43 4.21 -14.51
N SER A 34 -5.90 3.65 -13.39
CA SER A 34 -5.59 4.16 -12.05
C SER A 34 -4.09 4.04 -11.75
N LEU A 35 -3.48 2.87 -12.00
CA LEU A 35 -2.04 2.65 -11.85
C LEU A 35 -1.25 3.63 -12.72
N ALA A 36 -1.63 3.80 -13.99
CA ALA A 36 -0.98 4.75 -14.90
C ALA A 36 -1.09 6.20 -14.41
N GLN A 37 -2.27 6.62 -13.92
CA GLN A 37 -2.46 7.95 -13.34
C GLN A 37 -1.54 8.16 -12.13
N ARG A 38 -1.53 7.22 -11.19
CA ARG A 38 -0.72 7.31 -9.96
C ARG A 38 0.78 7.22 -10.24
N LYS A 39 1.20 6.45 -11.26
CA LYS A 39 2.58 6.43 -11.76
C LYS A 39 3.02 7.81 -12.21
N ARG A 40 2.18 8.51 -12.98
CA ARG A 40 2.49 9.86 -13.47
C ARG A 40 2.62 10.87 -12.35
N TRP A 41 1.72 10.81 -11.37
CA TRP A 41 1.78 11.69 -10.20
C TRP A 41 3.04 11.44 -9.37
N ALA A 42 3.41 10.18 -9.13
CA ALA A 42 4.63 9.85 -8.42
C ALA A 42 5.89 10.31 -9.15
N LYS A 43 5.98 10.02 -10.46
CA LYS A 43 7.08 10.43 -11.33
C LYS A 43 7.23 11.95 -11.37
N GLY A 44 6.14 12.68 -11.63
CA GLY A 44 6.16 14.14 -11.68
C GLY A 44 6.58 14.78 -10.34
N ASN A 45 6.01 14.31 -9.22
CA ASN A 45 6.37 14.83 -7.90
C ASN A 45 7.83 14.59 -7.54
N PHE A 46 8.37 13.41 -7.83
CA PHE A 46 9.76 13.10 -7.53
C PHE A 46 10.72 13.78 -8.52
N GLN A 47 10.32 13.95 -9.79
CA GLN A 47 11.08 14.74 -10.76
C GLN A 47 11.24 16.19 -10.30
N ILE A 48 10.17 16.82 -9.80
CA ILE A 48 10.21 18.19 -9.26
C ILE A 48 11.29 18.35 -8.19
N LEU A 49 11.51 17.32 -7.35
CA LEU A 49 12.57 17.34 -6.35
C LEU A 49 13.97 17.30 -6.97
N LEU A 50 14.15 16.55 -8.06
CA LEU A 50 15.44 16.34 -8.74
C LEU A 50 15.74 17.33 -9.87
N MET A 51 14.77 18.17 -10.26
CA MET A 51 14.92 19.18 -11.31
C MET A 51 16.09 20.13 -11.00
N ASN A 52 16.90 20.41 -12.02
CA ASN A 52 17.99 21.37 -11.90
C ASN A 52 17.44 22.79 -11.73
N LYS A 53 17.58 23.37 -10.54
CA LYS A 53 17.09 24.72 -10.22
C LYS A 53 17.68 25.85 -11.07
N LYS A 54 18.78 25.61 -11.78
CA LYS A 54 19.41 26.58 -12.69
C LYS A 54 18.83 26.57 -14.10
N LYS A 55 18.09 25.54 -14.50
CA LYS A 55 17.44 25.46 -15.82
C LYS A 55 16.08 26.13 -15.73
N ASN A 56 15.76 26.99 -16.70
CA ASN A 56 14.41 27.51 -16.86
C ASN A 56 13.54 26.42 -17.51
N TYR A 57 12.50 25.98 -16.80
CA TYR A 57 11.54 25.00 -17.31
C TYR A 57 10.21 25.63 -17.72
N PHE A 58 10.09 26.97 -17.63
CA PHE A 58 8.92 27.66 -18.17
C PHE A 58 8.95 27.61 -19.69
N ASP A 59 7.79 27.39 -20.29
CA ASP A 59 7.59 27.56 -21.73
C ASP A 59 8.00 29.00 -22.10
N PRO A 60 8.93 29.19 -23.07
CA PRO A 60 9.32 30.53 -23.52
C PRO A 60 8.16 31.40 -23.99
N LYS A 61 7.05 30.79 -24.44
CA LYS A 61 5.84 31.50 -24.88
C LYS A 61 4.88 31.83 -23.75
N TRP A 62 5.07 31.26 -22.55
CA TRP A 62 4.18 31.51 -21.42
C TRP A 62 4.43 32.91 -20.86
N GLN A 63 3.37 33.71 -20.80
CA GLN A 63 3.38 35.04 -20.21
C GLN A 63 2.69 35.00 -18.85
N LEU A 64 3.27 35.73 -17.88
CA LEU A 64 2.70 35.84 -16.54
C LEU A 64 1.36 36.59 -16.63
N PRO A 65 0.26 36.09 -16.04
CA PRO A 65 -1.01 36.82 -16.03
C PRO A 65 -0.85 38.21 -15.42
N THR A 66 -1.37 39.23 -16.10
CA THR A 66 -1.39 40.62 -15.65
C THR A 66 -2.52 40.84 -14.65
N CYS A 67 -2.39 40.24 -13.46
CA CYS A 67 -3.34 40.46 -12.37
C CYS A 67 -2.66 41.04 -11.13
N ASN A 68 -3.41 41.82 -10.36
CA ASN A 68 -2.96 42.29 -9.07
C ASN A 68 -2.77 41.09 -8.14
N LEU A 69 -1.52 40.76 -7.87
CA LEU A 69 -1.19 39.74 -6.88
C LEU A 69 -1.25 40.35 -5.47
N PRO A 70 -1.56 39.57 -4.43
CA PRO A 70 -1.52 40.05 -3.04
C PRO A 70 -0.11 40.58 -2.65
N PRO A 71 0.25 40.80 -1.36
CA PRO A 71 1.66 40.86 -0.92
C PRO A 71 2.25 39.47 -0.56
N LYS A 72 3.47 39.14 -1.02
CA LYS A 72 4.04 37.78 -0.83
C LYS A 72 4.18 37.50 0.66
N PRO A 73 3.64 36.40 1.18
CA PRO A 73 3.73 36.11 2.61
C PRO A 73 5.17 35.78 3.01
N THR A 74 5.66 36.44 4.06
CA THR A 74 7.02 36.24 4.62
C THR A 74 7.06 35.20 5.75
N LYS A 75 5.90 34.80 6.29
CA LYS A 75 5.79 33.92 7.47
C LYS A 75 5.55 32.44 7.08
N HIS A 76 6.10 31.51 7.88
CA HIS A 76 5.96 30.04 7.80
C HIS A 76 6.75 29.33 6.68
N ALA A 77 7.92 29.85 6.27
CA ALA A 77 8.76 29.21 5.26
C ALA A 77 9.18 27.77 5.63
N PHE A 78 9.44 27.49 6.91
CA PHE A 78 9.84 26.16 7.38
C PHE A 78 8.73 25.12 7.14
N MET A 79 7.53 25.31 7.70
CA MET A 79 6.46 24.32 7.53
C MET A 79 6.06 24.14 6.07
N ARG A 80 6.04 25.22 5.27
CA ARG A 80 5.80 25.11 3.83
C ARG A 80 6.85 24.23 3.14
N LYS A 81 8.11 24.36 3.54
CA LYS A 81 9.20 23.51 3.03
C LYS A 81 9.00 22.05 3.45
N VAL A 82 8.60 21.79 4.70
CA VAL A 82 8.30 20.42 5.17
C VAL A 82 7.17 19.80 4.34
N PHE A 83 6.05 20.50 4.14
CA PHE A 83 4.95 20.01 3.30
C PHE A 83 5.38 19.76 1.86
N TYR A 84 6.17 20.66 1.28
CA TYR A 84 6.68 20.51 -0.08
C TYR A 84 7.58 19.30 -0.23
N ILE A 85 8.51 19.09 0.71
CA ILE A 85 9.40 17.92 0.72
C ILE A 85 8.57 16.65 0.90
N ASN A 86 7.64 16.60 1.86
CA ASN A 86 6.79 15.44 2.09
C ASN A 86 5.99 15.06 0.83
N SER A 87 5.41 16.05 0.15
CA SER A 87 4.61 15.85 -1.07
C SER A 87 5.43 15.45 -2.30
N THR A 88 6.73 15.72 -2.31
CA THR A 88 7.62 15.38 -3.44
C THR A 88 8.39 14.07 -3.21
N ILE A 89 8.66 13.71 -1.96
CA ILE A 89 9.48 12.55 -1.59
C ILE A 89 8.67 11.28 -1.30
N TYR A 90 7.35 11.38 -1.08
CA TYR A 90 6.51 10.23 -0.72
C TYR A 90 6.68 8.97 -1.59
N PRO A 91 6.95 9.05 -2.91
CA PRO A 91 7.09 7.84 -3.73
C PRO A 91 8.26 6.96 -3.31
N ILE A 92 9.30 7.52 -2.68
CA ILE A 92 10.45 6.75 -2.17
C ILE A 92 10.00 5.75 -1.10
N GLY A 93 9.00 6.10 -0.29
CA GLY A 93 8.49 5.21 0.76
C GLY A 93 7.96 3.87 0.23
N SER A 94 7.55 3.81 -1.03
CA SER A 94 7.09 2.57 -1.67
C SER A 94 8.20 1.56 -1.91
N ILE A 95 9.47 1.97 -1.96
CA ILE A 95 10.61 1.04 -1.98
C ILE A 95 10.63 0.22 -0.69
N CYS A 96 10.39 0.87 0.46
CA CYS A 96 10.32 0.19 1.75
C CYS A 96 9.16 -0.83 1.78
N ALA A 97 8.02 -0.51 1.16
CA ALA A 97 6.89 -1.44 1.06
C ALA A 97 7.25 -2.67 0.21
N VAL A 98 7.87 -2.46 -0.96
CA VAL A 98 8.31 -3.56 -1.83
C VAL A 98 9.35 -4.44 -1.13
N LEU A 99 10.33 -3.84 -0.44
CA LEU A 99 11.29 -4.59 0.38
C LEU A 99 10.60 -5.38 1.48
N PHE A 100 9.59 -4.78 2.15
CA PHE A 100 8.81 -5.47 3.15
C PHE A 100 8.11 -6.72 2.58
N TYR A 101 7.58 -6.65 1.35
CA TYR A 101 7.00 -7.81 0.68
C TYR A 101 8.00 -8.96 0.52
N TYR A 102 9.19 -8.65 0.01
CA TYR A 102 10.21 -9.68 -0.22
C TYR A 102 10.80 -10.24 1.07
N VAL A 103 11.01 -9.40 2.09
CA VAL A 103 11.48 -9.83 3.41
C VAL A 103 10.46 -10.75 4.09
N THR A 104 9.17 -10.45 3.98
CA THR A 104 8.12 -11.34 4.51
C THR A 104 8.04 -12.65 3.74
N LEU A 105 8.17 -12.64 2.40
CA LEU A 105 8.27 -13.89 1.64
C LEU A 105 9.47 -14.72 2.07
N TYR A 106 10.65 -14.11 2.21
CA TYR A 106 11.83 -14.80 2.72
C TYR A 106 11.56 -15.45 4.07
N PHE A 107 10.91 -14.74 4.99
CA PHE A 107 10.55 -15.27 6.31
C PHE A 107 9.56 -16.43 6.22
N LEU A 108 8.53 -16.32 5.38
CA LEU A 108 7.54 -17.39 5.17
C LEU A 108 8.17 -18.66 4.60
N PHE A 109 9.04 -18.52 3.60
CA PHE A 109 9.64 -19.67 2.90
C PHE A 109 10.75 -20.35 3.69
N THR A 110 11.57 -19.57 4.41
CA THR A 110 12.75 -20.09 5.12
C THR A 110 12.51 -20.34 6.60
N GLY A 111 11.58 -19.60 7.23
CA GLY A 111 11.39 -19.59 8.67
C GLY A 111 12.42 -18.80 9.46
N TYR A 112 13.41 -18.17 8.80
CA TYR A 112 14.38 -17.33 9.48
C TYR A 112 13.81 -15.94 9.74
N ALA A 113 13.74 -15.55 11.01
CA ALA A 113 13.28 -14.23 11.39
C ALA A 113 14.18 -13.16 10.78
N PRO A 114 13.64 -12.20 10.01
CA PRO A 114 14.44 -11.18 9.35
C PRO A 114 15.00 -10.15 10.35
N ILE A 115 14.42 -10.08 11.55
CA ILE A 115 14.89 -9.24 12.65
C ILE A 115 14.97 -10.12 13.89
N TYR A 116 16.19 -10.32 14.39
CA TYR A 116 16.43 -10.92 15.70
C TYR A 116 16.95 -9.84 16.65
N LEU A 117 16.11 -9.42 17.59
CA LEU A 117 16.49 -8.53 18.68
C LEU A 117 16.27 -9.28 19.99
N GLY A 118 17.35 -9.56 20.71
CA GLY A 118 17.27 -10.29 21.98
C GLY A 118 16.47 -9.56 23.05
N GLY A 119 15.71 -10.33 23.84
CA GLY A 119 14.96 -9.86 25.00
C GLY A 119 13.73 -9.00 24.65
N LEU A 120 13.32 -8.14 25.57
CA LEU A 120 12.10 -7.33 25.47
C LEU A 120 12.27 -6.05 24.62
N ARG A 121 13.37 -5.91 23.89
CA ARG A 121 13.72 -4.68 23.16
C ARG A 121 12.73 -4.37 22.03
N LEU A 122 12.26 -5.40 21.32
CA LEU A 122 11.20 -5.23 20.31
C LEU A 122 9.90 -4.77 20.95
N LEU A 123 9.55 -5.31 22.12
CA LEU A 123 8.34 -4.93 22.84
C LEU A 123 8.40 -3.46 23.25
N TYR A 124 9.50 -3.02 23.87
CA TYR A 124 9.63 -1.64 24.35
C TYR A 124 9.88 -0.61 23.24
N GLY A 125 10.51 -1.00 22.13
CA GLY A 125 10.79 -0.09 21.02
C GLY A 125 9.64 -0.01 20.02
N LEU A 126 9.17 -1.17 19.53
CA LEU A 126 8.25 -1.22 18.39
C LEU A 126 6.80 -1.02 18.81
N VAL A 127 6.36 -1.64 19.91
CA VAL A 127 4.94 -1.59 20.30
C VAL A 127 4.50 -0.18 20.69
N PRO A 128 5.21 0.57 21.58
CA PRO A 128 4.85 1.96 21.86
C PRO A 128 4.85 2.84 20.61
N LYS A 129 5.83 2.66 19.72
CA LYS A 129 5.89 3.40 18.45
C LYS A 129 4.63 3.15 17.62
N LEU A 130 4.23 1.89 17.43
CA LEU A 130 3.05 1.54 16.62
C LEU A 130 1.76 2.08 17.25
N LEU A 131 1.63 2.02 18.58
CA LEU A 131 0.49 2.57 19.30
C LEU A 131 0.41 4.09 19.17
N ILE A 132 1.51 4.81 19.40
CA ILE A 132 1.56 6.28 19.25
C ILE A 132 1.28 6.68 17.81
N GLN A 133 1.87 5.99 16.83
CA GLN A 133 1.60 6.26 15.42
C GLN A 133 0.13 6.01 15.06
N GLY A 134 -0.47 4.94 15.57
CA GLY A 134 -1.90 4.65 15.40
C GLY A 134 -2.79 5.73 16.01
N MET A 135 -2.51 6.15 17.25
CA MET A 135 -3.23 7.22 17.93
C MET A 135 -3.13 8.55 17.19
N LEU A 136 -1.92 8.95 16.78
CA LEU A 136 -1.70 10.17 16.02
C LEU A 136 -2.45 10.14 14.67
N SER A 137 -2.47 8.98 14.00
CA SER A 137 -3.24 8.77 12.78
C SER A 137 -4.75 8.91 13.02
N ALA A 138 -5.27 8.35 14.11
CA ALA A 138 -6.68 8.43 14.47
C ALA A 138 -7.09 9.88 14.81
N VAL A 139 -6.28 10.59 15.60
CA VAL A 139 -6.52 12.00 15.95
C VAL A 139 -6.48 12.89 14.69
N SER A 140 -5.52 12.65 13.80
CA SER A 140 -5.36 13.44 12.57
C SER A 140 -6.51 13.22 11.57
N ASN A 141 -7.14 12.04 11.58
CA ASN A 141 -8.19 11.66 10.63
C ASN A 141 -9.58 11.56 11.29
N ARG A 142 -9.81 12.24 12.43
CA ARG A 142 -11.05 12.12 13.23
C ARG A 142 -12.36 12.36 12.48
N THR A 143 -12.31 13.10 11.36
CA THR A 143 -13.49 13.45 10.54
C THR A 143 -13.70 12.51 9.36
N VAL A 144 -12.83 11.50 9.20
CA VAL A 144 -12.83 10.55 8.09
C VAL A 144 -13.34 9.21 8.61
N GLU A 145 -14.16 8.52 7.81
CA GLU A 145 -14.64 7.19 8.16
C GLU A 145 -13.46 6.20 8.31
N ASN A 146 -13.48 5.38 9.35
CA ASN A 146 -12.40 4.41 9.61
C ASN A 146 -12.14 3.47 8.43
N ASN A 147 -13.20 3.07 7.72
CA ASN A 147 -13.08 2.23 6.52
C ASN A 147 -12.28 2.91 5.41
N ASP A 148 -12.45 4.22 5.22
CA ASP A 148 -11.70 4.98 4.22
C ASP A 148 -10.23 5.14 4.61
N VAL A 149 -9.94 5.24 5.91
CA VAL A 149 -8.55 5.22 6.41
C VAL A 149 -7.89 3.88 6.09
N VAL A 150 -8.58 2.75 6.33
CA VAL A 150 -8.05 1.41 6.01
C VAL A 150 -7.85 1.24 4.50
N ARG A 151 -8.84 1.64 3.69
CA ARG A 151 -8.75 1.62 2.21
C ARG A 151 -7.61 2.48 1.70
N SER A 152 -7.31 3.62 2.34
CA SER A 152 -6.19 4.46 1.94
C SER A 152 -4.84 3.76 2.13
N GLN A 153 -4.71 2.94 3.18
CA GLN A 153 -3.51 2.11 3.41
C GLN A 153 -3.43 0.97 2.39
N GLU A 154 -4.55 0.29 2.11
CA GLU A 154 -4.61 -0.76 1.08
C GLU A 154 -4.21 -0.21 -0.29
N ALA A 155 -4.71 0.98 -0.64
CA ALA A 155 -4.33 1.68 -1.86
C ALA A 155 -2.82 2.01 -1.88
N TRP A 156 -2.24 2.47 -0.78
CA TRP A 156 -0.80 2.74 -0.70
C TRP A 156 0.05 1.48 -0.94
N PHE A 157 -0.36 0.33 -0.38
CA PHE A 157 0.26 -0.97 -0.65
C PHE A 157 0.08 -1.39 -2.12
N ALA A 158 -1.13 -1.28 -2.66
CA ALA A 158 -1.42 -1.63 -4.06
C ALA A 158 -0.62 -0.79 -5.07
N TYR A 159 -0.35 0.49 -4.77
CA TYR A 159 0.46 1.36 -5.63
C TYR A 159 1.97 1.23 -5.40
N ALA A 160 2.44 0.37 -4.50
CA ALA A 160 3.85 0.30 -4.11
C ALA A 160 4.78 0.00 -5.30
N PHE A 161 4.46 -1.01 -6.12
CA PHE A 161 5.26 -1.32 -7.32
C PHE A 161 5.22 -0.18 -8.34
N THR A 162 4.06 0.44 -8.53
CA THR A 162 3.86 1.56 -9.45
C THR A 162 4.71 2.78 -9.06
N HIS A 163 4.73 3.12 -7.77
CA HIS A 163 5.53 4.22 -7.23
C HIS A 163 7.02 3.90 -7.28
N THR A 164 7.43 2.67 -6.96
CA THR A 164 8.84 2.24 -7.09
C THR A 164 9.32 2.32 -8.55
N ALA A 165 8.53 1.84 -9.51
CA ALA A 165 8.84 1.98 -10.93
C ALA A 165 8.96 3.46 -11.35
N ALA A 166 8.07 4.33 -10.86
CA ALA A 166 8.15 5.76 -11.11
C ALA A 166 9.43 6.40 -10.54
N VAL A 167 9.87 5.97 -9.36
CA VAL A 167 11.12 6.41 -8.74
C VAL A 167 12.33 6.00 -9.58
N LEU A 168 12.40 4.73 -10.00
CA LEU A 168 13.48 4.21 -10.85
C LEU A 168 13.54 4.93 -12.20
N GLU A 169 12.39 5.12 -12.86
CA GLU A 169 12.31 5.88 -14.11
C GLU A 169 12.75 7.33 -13.94
N THR A 170 12.47 7.94 -12.79
CA THR A 170 12.88 9.31 -12.48
C THR A 170 14.39 9.41 -12.27
N PHE A 171 15.00 8.43 -11.60
CA PHE A 171 16.45 8.33 -11.53
C PHE A 171 17.09 8.12 -12.91
N TRP A 172 16.51 7.24 -13.71
CA TRP A 172 16.97 7.00 -15.08
C TRP A 172 16.88 8.27 -15.94
N TRP A 173 15.76 9.00 -15.85
CA TRP A 173 15.59 10.32 -16.46
C TRP A 173 16.69 11.29 -16.03
N LYS A 174 16.99 11.34 -14.73
CA LYS A 174 18.02 12.24 -14.18
C LYS A 174 19.42 11.92 -14.70
N LEU A 175 19.73 10.64 -14.90
CA LEU A 175 21.01 10.17 -15.43
C LEU A 175 21.14 10.39 -16.94
N THR A 176 20.09 10.10 -17.70
CA THR A 176 20.13 10.10 -19.17
C THR A 176 19.76 11.44 -19.81
N GLY A 177 19.03 12.30 -19.09
CA GLY A 177 18.54 13.58 -19.61
C GLY A 177 17.46 13.48 -20.70
N LYS A 178 17.05 12.26 -21.10
CA LYS A 178 15.99 12.04 -22.10
C LYS A 178 14.65 12.47 -21.55
N GLU A 179 13.85 13.20 -22.32
CA GLU A 179 12.56 13.67 -21.84
C GLU A 179 11.61 12.52 -21.49
N PRO A 180 10.83 12.63 -20.40
CA PRO A 180 9.92 11.59 -19.98
C PRO A 180 8.75 11.51 -20.96
N THR A 181 8.59 10.37 -21.64
CA THR A 181 7.37 10.07 -22.39
C THR A 181 6.25 9.71 -21.43
N TRP A 182 5.09 10.34 -21.62
CA TRP A 182 3.90 10.10 -20.81
C TRP A 182 2.85 9.37 -21.64
N PHE A 183 2.34 8.26 -21.13
CA PHE A 183 1.14 7.63 -21.71
C PHE A 183 -0.11 8.42 -21.27
N VAL A 184 -1.03 8.62 -22.22
CA VAL A 184 -2.27 9.39 -22.00
C VAL A 184 -3.28 8.55 -21.20
N THR A 185 -3.86 9.13 -20.16
CA THR A 185 -4.95 8.54 -19.36
C THR A 185 -6.15 8.21 -20.23
N GLY A 186 -6.70 7.00 -20.11
CA GLY A 186 -7.92 6.58 -20.79
C GLY A 186 -7.73 5.55 -21.91
N SER A 187 -6.50 5.16 -22.22
CA SER A 187 -6.19 4.19 -23.30
C SER A 187 -5.60 2.87 -22.81
N SER A 188 -5.36 2.71 -21.51
CA SER A 188 -4.87 1.43 -20.98
C SER A 188 -5.99 0.40 -20.97
N SER A 189 -5.81 -0.67 -21.73
CA SER A 189 -6.69 -1.82 -21.76
C SER A 189 -6.77 -2.48 -20.39
N ARG A 190 -7.93 -3.05 -20.07
CA ARG A 190 -8.13 -3.95 -18.93
C ARG A 190 -7.11 -5.11 -19.00
N GLY A 191 -6.63 -5.57 -17.84
CA GLY A 191 -5.67 -6.67 -17.78
C GLY A 191 -4.26 -6.27 -18.23
N SER A 192 -3.78 -5.10 -17.78
CA SER A 192 -2.44 -4.62 -18.12
C SER A 192 -1.36 -5.39 -17.36
N MET A 193 -0.20 -5.60 -17.99
CA MET A 193 1.01 -6.16 -17.33
C MET A 193 1.46 -5.35 -16.11
N THR A 194 0.99 -4.11 -15.96
CA THR A 194 1.25 -3.28 -14.76
C THR A 194 0.53 -3.77 -13.51
N GLU A 195 -0.53 -4.58 -13.65
CA GLU A 195 -1.30 -5.14 -12.53
C GLU A 195 -0.67 -6.43 -11.97
N LEU A 196 0.05 -7.15 -12.84
CA LEU A 196 0.59 -8.48 -12.55
C LEU A 196 1.51 -8.56 -11.33
N PRO A 197 2.39 -7.57 -11.02
CA PRO A 197 3.22 -7.63 -9.83
C PRO A 197 2.42 -7.80 -8.53
N ASN A 198 1.29 -7.10 -8.38
CA ASN A 198 0.45 -7.24 -7.20
C ASN A 198 -0.19 -8.63 -7.10
N VAL A 199 -0.63 -9.16 -8.25
CA VAL A 199 -1.23 -10.51 -8.35
C VAL A 199 -0.21 -11.57 -7.95
N ILE A 200 1.00 -11.52 -8.53
CA ILE A 200 2.09 -12.46 -8.21
C ILE A 200 2.44 -12.38 -6.73
N MET A 201 2.61 -11.17 -6.18
CA MET A 201 2.97 -11.02 -4.77
C MET A 201 1.89 -11.54 -3.84
N PHE A 202 0.62 -11.30 -4.15
CA PHE A 202 -0.48 -11.85 -3.36
C PHE A 202 -0.46 -13.38 -3.34
N PHE A 203 -0.39 -14.03 -4.50
CA PHE A 203 -0.33 -15.50 -4.56
C PHE A 203 0.94 -16.07 -3.92
N ALA A 204 2.08 -15.39 -4.06
CA ALA A 204 3.32 -15.76 -3.38
C ALA A 204 3.17 -15.71 -1.85
N HIS A 205 2.48 -14.71 -1.31
CA HIS A 205 2.23 -14.61 0.14
C HIS A 205 1.23 -15.67 0.62
N VAL A 206 0.15 -15.92 -0.12
CA VAL A 206 -0.82 -16.98 0.21
C VAL A 206 -0.14 -18.35 0.20
N THR A 207 0.63 -18.65 -0.85
CA THR A 207 1.39 -19.90 -0.96
C THR A 207 2.48 -19.97 0.11
N GLY A 208 3.14 -18.86 0.42
CA GLY A 208 4.13 -18.77 1.48
C GLY A 208 3.52 -19.05 2.87
N CYS A 209 2.29 -18.61 3.14
CA CYS A 209 1.58 -18.95 4.38
C CYS A 209 1.30 -20.45 4.47
N ILE A 210 0.80 -21.07 3.39
CA ILE A 210 0.57 -22.51 3.34
C ILE A 210 1.88 -23.28 3.53
N TRP A 211 2.94 -22.84 2.85
CA TRP A 211 4.27 -23.43 2.97
C TRP A 211 4.87 -23.28 4.38
N ALA A 212 4.70 -22.13 5.03
CA ALA A 212 5.17 -21.92 6.40
C ALA A 212 4.52 -22.91 7.37
N ILE A 213 3.22 -23.20 7.17
CA ILE A 213 2.49 -24.23 7.89
C ILE A 213 3.10 -25.60 7.59
N ILE A 214 3.19 -26.01 6.32
CA ILE A 214 3.77 -27.32 5.93
C ILE A 214 5.17 -27.50 6.52
N ARG A 215 6.05 -26.51 6.37
CA ARG A 215 7.40 -26.51 6.95
C ARG A 215 7.37 -26.69 8.46
N PHE A 216 6.45 -26.04 9.15
CA PHE A 216 6.31 -26.24 10.59
C PHE A 216 5.99 -27.69 10.94
N PHE A 217 5.10 -28.37 10.23
CA PHE A 217 4.82 -29.79 10.47
C PHE A 217 5.92 -30.74 10.04
N VAL A 218 6.52 -30.49 8.87
CA VAL A 218 7.54 -31.38 8.29
C VAL A 218 8.87 -31.25 9.03
N THR A 219 9.20 -30.06 9.53
CA THR A 219 10.50 -29.77 10.15
C THR A 219 10.45 -29.73 11.69
N TYR A 220 9.28 -29.56 12.32
CA TYR A 220 9.15 -29.45 13.78
C TYR A 220 8.26 -30.53 14.41
N ASN A 221 8.91 -31.67 14.67
CA ASN A 221 8.61 -32.56 15.80
C ASN A 221 9.86 -32.71 16.69
N SER A 222 10.62 -31.62 16.85
CA SER A 222 11.77 -31.51 17.76
C SER A 222 11.45 -30.46 18.83
N LEU A 223 11.03 -30.94 19.99
CA LEU A 223 10.63 -30.18 21.18
C LEU A 223 11.77 -29.34 21.82
N GLN A 224 12.99 -29.36 21.29
CA GLN A 224 14.18 -28.79 21.95
C GLN A 224 14.46 -27.31 21.64
N THR A 225 13.70 -26.67 20.75
CA THR A 225 13.89 -25.25 20.38
C THR A 225 12.55 -24.51 20.33
N SER A 226 12.02 -24.16 21.51
CA SER A 226 10.71 -23.52 21.77
C SER A 226 10.46 -22.13 21.14
N HIS A 227 11.14 -21.77 20.05
CA HIS A 227 10.84 -20.60 19.22
C HIS A 227 10.10 -20.95 17.91
N GLY A 228 9.95 -22.23 17.55
CA GLY A 228 9.30 -22.63 16.30
C GLY A 228 7.85 -22.14 16.14
N ALA A 229 7.04 -22.28 17.20
CA ALA A 229 5.62 -21.89 17.17
C ALA A 229 5.41 -20.37 17.13
N SER A 230 6.18 -19.59 17.92
CA SER A 230 6.07 -18.12 17.91
C SER A 230 6.59 -17.51 16.61
N LEU A 231 7.62 -18.10 15.99
CA LEU A 231 8.10 -17.72 14.66
C LEU A 231 7.09 -18.06 13.55
N LEU A 232 6.41 -19.20 13.65
CA LEU A 232 5.30 -19.53 12.76
C LEU A 232 4.20 -18.46 12.86
N VAL A 233 3.72 -18.16 14.07
CA VAL A 233 2.66 -17.15 14.27
C VAL A 233 3.09 -15.79 13.73
N ALA A 234 4.32 -15.34 14.02
CA ALA A 234 4.84 -14.07 13.53
C ALA A 234 4.91 -14.03 11.99
N SER A 235 5.44 -15.08 11.35
CA SER A 235 5.52 -15.16 9.88
C SER A 235 4.14 -15.18 9.22
N LEU A 236 3.19 -15.95 9.77
CA LEU A 236 1.80 -15.99 9.30
C LEU A 236 1.11 -14.64 9.47
N MET A 237 1.25 -13.97 10.61
CA MET A 237 0.66 -12.64 10.83
C MET A 237 1.18 -11.62 9.83
N MET A 238 2.49 -11.59 9.55
CA MET A 238 3.05 -10.70 8.53
C MET A 238 2.57 -11.07 7.11
N GLY A 239 2.54 -12.36 6.78
CA GLY A 239 2.07 -12.86 5.49
C GLY A 239 0.61 -12.52 5.22
N ILE A 240 -0.27 -12.79 6.19
CA ILE A 240 -1.70 -12.46 6.16
C ILE A 240 -1.90 -10.95 6.12
N PHE A 241 -1.13 -10.17 6.88
CA PHE A 241 -1.21 -8.71 6.84
C PHE A 241 -0.96 -8.17 5.43
N ILE A 242 0.07 -8.63 4.72
CA ILE A 242 0.33 -8.18 3.35
C ILE A 242 -0.75 -8.69 2.39
N ALA A 243 -1.16 -9.95 2.53
CA ALA A 243 -2.21 -10.53 1.69
C ALA A 243 -3.55 -9.78 1.84
N THR A 244 -3.94 -9.37 3.05
CA THR A 244 -5.16 -8.56 3.27
C THR A 244 -5.05 -7.17 2.67
N LYS A 245 -3.87 -6.53 2.69
CA LYS A 245 -3.66 -5.23 2.06
C LYS A 245 -3.68 -5.26 0.54
N LEU A 246 -3.21 -6.35 -0.08
CA LEU A 246 -3.21 -6.52 -1.54
C LEU A 246 -4.51 -7.14 -2.09
N GLY A 247 -5.24 -7.90 -1.26
CA GLY A 247 -6.42 -8.68 -1.65
C GLY A 247 -7.47 -7.90 -2.45
N PRO A 248 -7.94 -6.72 -1.99
CA PRO A 248 -8.94 -5.94 -2.72
C PRO A 248 -8.48 -5.53 -4.14
N SER A 249 -7.21 -5.13 -4.28
CA SER A 249 -6.63 -4.74 -5.57
C SER A 249 -6.47 -5.94 -6.52
N VAL A 250 -5.99 -7.06 -6.01
CA VAL A 250 -5.83 -8.31 -6.78
C VAL A 250 -7.19 -8.86 -7.22
N ARG A 251 -8.20 -8.77 -6.36
CA ARG A 251 -9.58 -9.12 -6.73
C ARG A 251 -10.06 -8.32 -7.94
N MET A 252 -9.90 -6.99 -7.90
CA MET A 252 -10.30 -6.13 -9.02
C MET A 252 -9.51 -6.44 -10.29
N SER A 253 -8.19 -6.70 -10.16
CA SER A 253 -7.33 -7.07 -11.28
C SER A 253 -7.78 -8.39 -11.93
N ILE A 254 -8.06 -9.43 -11.12
CA ILE A 254 -8.60 -10.71 -11.60
C ILE A 254 -9.92 -10.50 -12.33
N GLN A 255 -10.85 -9.72 -11.76
CA GLN A 255 -12.12 -9.41 -12.41
C GLN A 255 -11.92 -8.74 -13.77
N GLU A 256 -10.94 -7.84 -13.91
CA GLU A 256 -10.61 -7.23 -15.20
C GLU A 256 -10.04 -8.21 -16.21
N TYR A 257 -9.13 -9.10 -15.80
CA TYR A 257 -8.55 -10.13 -16.68
C TYR A 257 -9.61 -11.10 -17.22
N PHE A 258 -10.60 -11.46 -16.40
CA PHE A 258 -11.69 -12.36 -16.81
C PHE A 258 -12.91 -11.62 -17.41
N GLY A 259 -12.89 -10.29 -17.52
CA GLY A 259 -14.01 -9.50 -18.02
C GLY A 259 -15.25 -9.51 -17.12
N TRP A 260 -15.09 -9.87 -15.85
CA TRP A 260 -16.18 -9.92 -14.87
C TRP A 260 -16.53 -8.51 -14.36
N SER A 261 -17.78 -8.32 -13.93
CA SER A 261 -18.16 -7.10 -13.22
C SER A 261 -17.40 -6.99 -11.89
N TYR A 262 -17.06 -5.77 -11.45
CA TYR A 262 -16.43 -5.52 -10.14
C TYR A 262 -17.30 -5.98 -8.96
N HIS A 263 -18.60 -6.20 -9.19
CA HIS A 263 -19.52 -6.76 -8.20
C HIS A 263 -19.57 -8.31 -8.18
N SER A 264 -18.86 -8.99 -9.09
CA SER A 264 -18.96 -10.45 -9.24
C SER A 264 -18.24 -11.23 -8.13
N LEU A 265 -17.10 -10.71 -7.64
CA LEU A 265 -16.32 -11.31 -6.54
C LEU A 265 -16.49 -10.56 -5.21
N THR A 266 -17.44 -9.64 -5.10
CA THR A 266 -17.89 -9.17 -3.79
C THR A 266 -18.64 -10.31 -3.14
N ASP A 267 -17.92 -11.18 -2.45
CA ASP A 267 -18.51 -12.24 -1.65
C ASP A 267 -19.52 -11.60 -0.70
N LYS A 268 -20.79 -12.00 -0.81
CA LYS A 268 -21.82 -11.71 0.18
C LYS A 268 -21.58 -12.62 1.39
N GLY A 269 -20.41 -12.48 2.03
CA GLY A 269 -20.01 -12.99 3.34
C GLY A 269 -20.00 -14.50 3.60
N ASN A 270 -20.76 -15.30 2.85
CA ASN A 270 -21.05 -16.68 3.23
C ASN A 270 -20.08 -17.69 2.66
N PHE A 271 -19.58 -17.54 1.44
CA PHE A 271 -18.80 -18.62 0.84
C PHE A 271 -17.37 -18.68 1.36
N PHE A 272 -16.67 -17.54 1.44
CA PHE A 272 -15.31 -17.48 1.95
C PHE A 272 -15.25 -17.76 3.45
N GLY A 273 -16.22 -17.26 4.21
CA GLY A 273 -16.35 -17.56 5.65
C GLY A 273 -16.53 -19.06 5.91
N GLN A 274 -17.45 -19.70 5.20
CA GLN A 274 -17.70 -21.14 5.32
C GLN A 274 -16.53 -21.98 4.78
N SER A 275 -15.88 -21.54 3.71
CA SER A 275 -14.69 -22.21 3.16
C SER A 275 -13.51 -22.15 4.12
N MET A 276 -13.28 -21.02 4.81
CA MET A 276 -12.23 -20.89 5.83
C MET A 276 -12.49 -21.80 7.04
N ILE A 277 -13.76 -21.92 7.46
CA ILE A 277 -14.15 -22.88 8.50
C ILE A 277 -13.89 -24.31 8.03
N ALA A 278 -14.29 -24.66 6.80
CA ALA A 278 -14.06 -25.98 6.22
C ALA A 278 -12.55 -26.32 6.13
N PHE A 279 -11.72 -25.39 5.66
CA PHE A 279 -10.26 -25.57 5.63
C PHE A 279 -9.65 -25.68 7.03
N GLY A 280 -10.12 -24.88 8.00
CA GLY A 280 -9.73 -25.00 9.40
C GLY A 280 -10.10 -26.35 9.99
N LEU A 281 -11.28 -26.88 9.67
CA LEU A 281 -11.72 -28.21 10.09
C LEU A 281 -10.87 -29.31 9.45
N ILE A 282 -10.61 -29.25 8.14
CA ILE A 282 -9.73 -30.19 7.45
C ILE A 282 -8.34 -30.20 8.12
N PHE A 283 -7.81 -29.02 8.42
CA PHE A 283 -6.53 -28.86 9.09
C PHE A 283 -6.51 -29.48 10.49
N ILE A 284 -7.50 -29.18 11.35
CA ILE A 284 -7.62 -29.76 12.69
C ILE A 284 -7.76 -31.28 12.60
N THR A 285 -8.57 -31.77 11.66
CA THR A 285 -8.82 -33.22 11.52
C THR A 285 -7.54 -33.95 11.07
N LEU A 286 -6.79 -33.38 10.13
CA LEU A 286 -5.49 -33.89 9.72
C LEU A 286 -4.46 -33.81 10.86
N TRP A 287 -4.44 -32.72 11.62
CA TRP A 287 -3.61 -32.56 12.80
C TRP A 287 -3.85 -33.69 13.81
N VAL A 288 -5.11 -33.90 14.21
CA VAL A 288 -5.50 -34.95 15.17
C VAL A 288 -5.20 -36.35 14.64
N TYR A 289 -5.44 -36.60 13.35
CA TYR A 289 -5.15 -37.88 12.71
C TYR A 289 -3.65 -38.20 12.71
N ILE A 290 -2.81 -37.20 12.43
CA ILE A 290 -1.35 -37.35 12.35
C ILE A 290 -0.74 -37.48 13.75
N GLU A 291 -1.16 -36.63 14.68
CA GLU A 291 -0.55 -36.57 16.02
C GLU A 291 -0.95 -37.77 16.88
N LYS A 292 -2.03 -38.49 16.52
CA LYS A 292 -2.61 -39.61 17.29
C LYS A 292 -2.49 -39.34 18.79
N PRO A 293 -3.01 -38.20 19.29
CA PRO A 293 -2.90 -37.86 20.69
C PRO A 293 -3.43 -39.05 21.47
N THR A 294 -2.58 -39.66 22.30
CA THR A 294 -2.91 -40.86 23.06
C THR A 294 -4.26 -40.65 23.72
N SER A 295 -5.16 -41.62 23.55
CA SER A 295 -6.49 -41.62 24.12
C SER A 295 -6.42 -41.61 25.64
N ASN A 296 -6.18 -40.45 26.22
CA ASN A 296 -6.42 -40.11 27.61
C ASN A 296 -6.34 -38.60 27.80
N PRO A 297 -7.49 -37.90 27.88
CA PRO A 297 -7.57 -36.59 28.47
C PRO A 297 -7.91 -36.70 29.98
N PHE A 298 -7.38 -37.71 30.66
CA PHE A 298 -7.41 -37.91 32.12
C PHE A 298 -6.16 -38.65 32.57
#